data_AF-A0A850LT10-F1
#
_entry.id   AF-A0A850LT10-F1
#
_cell.length_a   1.000
_cell.length_b   1.000
_cell.length_c   1.000
_cell.angle_alpha   90.00
_cell.angle_beta   90.00
_cell.angle_gamma   90.00
#
_symmetry.space_group_name_H-M   'P 1'
#
loop_
_entity.id
_entity.type
_entity.pdbx_description
1 polymer ?
#
loop_
_entity_poly.entity_id
_entity_poly.type
_entity_poly.pdbx_seq_one_letter_code
_entity_poly.pdbx_strand_id
1 'polypeptide(L)' 'MGRTNKKEIVLNIESNKQLDFITKIKKKLNFIGLQIIFKQNSIHIILRGPRERINYAIQIIKKIQKENKDS' A
#
# COMPACT_ATOMS: atom_id res chain seq x y z
N MET A 1 17.81 -18.46 -8.50
CA MET A 1 16.51 -18.42 -7.78
C MET A 1 16.09 -16.97 -7.62
N GLY A 2 15.00 -16.55 -8.27
CA GLY A 2 14.49 -15.19 -8.14
C GLY A 2 14.02 -14.94 -6.70
N ARG A 3 14.77 -14.15 -5.94
CA ARG A 3 14.39 -13.80 -4.55
C ARG A 3 13.10 -12.98 -4.60
N THR A 4 11.99 -13.58 -4.21
CA THR A 4 10.74 -12.84 -3.99
C THR A 4 11.00 -11.84 -2.88
N ASN A 5 10.99 -10.56 -3.21
CA ASN A 5 11.22 -9.51 -2.23
C ASN A 5 9.92 -9.29 -1.44
N LYS A 6 10.05 -9.03 -0.15
CA LYS A 6 8.95 -8.59 0.72
C LYS A 6 9.27 -7.17 1.17
N LYS A 7 8.28 -6.28 1.06
CA LYS A 7 8.39 -4.91 1.57
C LYS A 7 7.17 -4.61 2.42
N GLU A 8 7.39 -4.12 3.63
CA GLU A 8 6.34 -3.63 4.52
C GLU A 8 6.35 -2.10 4.50
N ILE A 9 5.15 -1.52 4.48
CA ILE A 9 4.91 -0.08 4.50
C ILE A 9 3.88 0.17 5.59
N VAL A 10 4.23 1.01 6.55
CA VAL A 10 3.32 1.42 7.63
C VAL A 10 2.83 2.83 7.35
N LEU A 11 1.52 3.02 7.34
CA LEU A 11 0.88 4.29 7.04
C LEU A 11 -0.05 4.67 8.18
N ASN A 12 0.17 5.83 8.79
CA ASN A 12 -0.83 6.47 9.66
C ASN A 12 -1.80 7.24 8.77
N ILE A 13 -3.05 6.79 8.72
CA ILE A 13 -4.14 7.42 7.99
C ILE A 13 -5.33 7.49 8.95
N GLU A 14 -6.00 8.64 9.01
CA GLU A 14 -7.20 8.82 9.82
C GLU A 14 -8.30 7.85 9.40
N SER A 15 -9.02 7.27 10.37
CA SER A 15 -10.01 6.20 10.15
C SER A 15 -11.02 6.49 9.04
N ASN A 16 -11.41 7.75 8.88
CA ASN A 16 -12.39 8.17 7.87
C ASN A 16 -11.88 8.06 6.42
N LYS A 17 -10.56 8.10 6.20
CA LYS A 17 -9.92 7.99 4.87
C LYS A 17 -9.31 6.62 4.60
N GLN A 18 -9.23 5.74 5.60
CA GLN A 18 -8.61 4.40 5.48
C GLN A 18 -9.31 3.50 4.45
N LEU A 19 -10.65 3.51 4.43
CA LEU A 19 -11.45 2.67 3.53
C LEU A 19 -11.30 3.07 2.05
N ASP A 20 -11.37 4.38 1.75
CA ASP A 20 -11.16 4.91 0.40
C ASP A 20 -9.74 4.61 -0.09
N PHE A 21 -8.75 4.87 0.78
CA PHE A 21 -7.35 4.61 0.53
C PHE A 21 -7.10 3.15 0.13
N ILE A 22 -7.65 2.22 0.89
CA ILE A 22 -7.45 0.78 0.64
C ILE A 22 -8.18 0.32 -0.61
N THR A 23 -9.37 0.85 -0.87
CA THR A 23 -10.11 0.55 -2.09
C THR A 23 -9.32 1.00 -3.32
N LYS A 24 -8.75 2.22 -3.30
CA LYS A 24 -7.87 2.72 -4.36
C LYS A 24 -6.62 1.85 -4.54
N ILE A 25 -5.99 1.44 -3.45
CA ILE A 25 -4.80 0.58 -3.48
C ILE A 25 -5.13 -0.80 -4.04
N LYS A 26 -6.16 -1.49 -3.54
CA LYS A 26 -6.56 -2.81 -4.06
C LYS A 26 -6.88 -2.75 -5.55
N LYS A 27 -7.59 -1.71 -5.98
CA LYS A 27 -7.94 -1.51 -7.40
C LYS A 27 -6.71 -1.30 -8.27
N LYS A 28 -5.73 -0.50 -7.81
CA LYS A 28 -4.50 -0.22 -8.57
C LYS A 28 -3.45 -1.33 -8.48
N LEU A 29 -3.37 -2.05 -7.36
CA LEU A 29 -2.32 -3.03 -7.07
C LEU A 29 -2.76 -4.49 -7.24
N ASN A 30 -3.82 -4.74 -8.03
CA ASN A 30 -4.31 -6.10 -8.29
C ASN A 30 -3.29 -7.02 -9.02
N PHE A 31 -2.18 -6.45 -9.52
CA PHE A 31 -1.14 -7.17 -10.26
C PHE A 31 0.03 -7.67 -9.38
N ILE A 32 0.01 -7.44 -8.06
CA ILE A 32 1.05 -7.85 -7.11
C ILE A 32 0.45 -8.50 -5.86
N GLY A 33 1.20 -9.39 -5.21
CA GLY A 33 0.82 -9.92 -3.90
C GLY A 33 0.74 -8.79 -2.87
N LEU A 34 -0.48 -8.40 -2.52
CA LEU A 34 -0.79 -7.30 -1.60
C LEU A 34 -1.49 -7.87 -0.37
N GLN A 35 -0.93 -7.61 0.81
CA GLN A 35 -1.55 -7.98 2.08
C GLN A 35 -1.67 -6.72 2.94
N ILE A 36 -2.89 -6.39 3.33
CA ILE A 36 -3.20 -5.18 4.11
C ILE A 36 -3.66 -5.62 5.49
N ILE A 37 -3.02 -5.10 6.52
CA ILE A 37 -3.34 -5.35 7.92
C ILE A 37 -3.75 -4.01 8.54
N PHE A 38 -4.96 -3.99 9.11
CA PHE A 38 -5.47 -2.84 9.83
C PHE A 38 -5.06 -2.92 11.30
N LYS A 39 -4.54 -1.83 11.82
CA LYS A 39 -4.41 -1.57 13.26
C LYS A 39 -5.15 -0.27 13.58
N GLN A 40 -5.51 -0.09 14.85
CA GLN A 40 -6.40 0.99 15.33
C GLN A 40 -6.05 2.39 14.78
N ASN A 41 -4.76 2.71 14.60
CA ASN A 41 -4.32 3.99 14.05
C ASN A 41 -3.47 3.88 12.77
N SER A 42 -3.18 2.66 12.29
CA SER A 42 -2.23 2.46 11.20
C SER A 42 -2.64 1.34 10.26
N ILE A 43 -2.32 1.52 8.98
CA ILE A 43 -2.45 0.50 7.95
C ILE A 43 -1.06 -0.03 7.64
N HIS A 44 -0.88 -1.34 7.77
CA HIS A 44 0.33 -2.04 7.37
C HIS A 44 0.09 -2.70 6.01
N ILE A 45 0.85 -2.28 5.00
CA ILE A 45 0.78 -2.81 3.64
C ILE A 45 2.02 -3.62 3.37
N ILE A 46 1.83 -4.91 3.14
CA ILE A 46 2.86 -5.88 2.81
C ILE A 46 2.75 -6.18 1.32
N LEU A 47 3.81 -5.86 0.58
CA LEU A 47 3.96 -6.14 -0.84
C LEU A 47 4.91 -7.32 -1.03
N ARG A 48 4.49 -8.28 -1.86
CA ARG A 48 5.28 -9.45 -2.25
C ARG A 48 5.30 -9.58 -3.77
N GLY A 49 6.49 -9.65 -4.33
CA GLY A 49 6.66 -9.78 -5.78
C GLY A 49 8.06 -9.43 -6.27
N PRO A 50 8.23 -9.29 -7.60
CA PRO A 50 9.47 -8.82 -8.18
C PRO A 50 9.73 -7.36 -7.78
N ARG A 51 11.01 -6.99 -7.66
CA ARG A 51 11.46 -5.68 -7.14
C ARG A 51 10.83 -4.49 -7.87
N GLU A 52 10.71 -4.58 -9.19
CA GLU A 52 10.11 -3.54 -10.02
C GLU A 52 8.64 -3.30 -9.68
N ARG A 53 7.83 -4.37 -9.54
CA ARG A 53 6.42 -4.27 -9.16
C ARG A 53 6.27 -3.71 -7.75
N ILE A 54 7.13 -4.11 -6.81
CA ILE A 54 7.13 -3.56 -5.44
C ILE A 54 7.43 -2.06 -5.48
N ASN A 55 8.46 -1.64 -6.20
CA ASN A 55 8.81 -0.21 -6.31
C ASN A 55 7.67 0.60 -6.93
N TYR A 56 7.06 0.09 -7.99
CA TYR A 56 5.91 0.73 -8.64
C TYR A 56 4.71 0.83 -7.68
N ALA A 57 4.42 -0.25 -6.94
CA ALA A 57 3.38 -0.26 -5.92
C ALA A 57 3.65 0.75 -4.80
N ILE A 58 4.87 0.84 -4.29
CA ILE A 58 5.27 1.86 -3.30
C ILE A 58 4.99 3.27 -3.82
N GLN A 59 5.31 3.57 -5.08
CA GLN A 59 5.05 4.89 -5.66
C GLN A 59 3.56 5.22 -5.72
N ILE A 60 2.72 4.26 -6.13
CA ILE A 60 1.26 4.43 -6.13
C ILE A 60 0.75 4.72 -4.72
N ILE A 61 1.18 3.94 -3.74
CA ILE A 61 0.77 4.09 -2.34
C ILE A 61 1.15 5.48 -1.81
N LYS A 62 2.39 5.93 -2.06
CA LYS A 62 2.84 7.27 -1.68
C LYS A 62 2.06 8.38 -2.38
N LYS A 63 1.71 8.20 -3.66
CA LYS A 63 0.91 9.17 -4.41
C LYS A 63 -0.49 9.32 -3.80
N ILE A 64 -1.18 8.21 -3.53
CA ILE A 64 -2.51 8.22 -2.90
C ILE A 64 -2.42 8.81 -1.49
N GLN A 65 -1.35 8.52 -0.74
CA GLN A 65 -1.16 9.07 0.61
C GLN A 65 -1.03 10.59 0.58
N LYS A 66 -0.26 11.12 -0.38
CA LYS A 66 -0.06 12.56 -0.54
C LYS A 66 -1.37 13.25 -0.93
N GLU A 67 -2.13 12.66 -1.85
CA GLU A 67 -3.46 13.16 -2.25
C GLU A 67 -4.46 13.23 -1.07
N ASN A 68 -4.32 12.35 -0.06
CA ASN A 68 -5.16 12.37 1.13
C ASN A 68 -4.70 13.36 2.23
N LYS A 69 -3.46 13.86 2.18
CA LYS A 69 -2.92 14.84 3.13
C LYS A 69 -3.15 16.29 2.72
N ASP A 70 -3.43 16.54 1.43
CA ASP A 70 -3.67 17.88 0.86
C ASP A 70 -5.17 18.29 0.84
N SER A 71 -6.08 17.47 1.37
CA SER A 71 -7.51 17.77 1.56
C SER A 71 -7.92 17.61 3.01
#